data_AF-A0A966X758-F1
#
_entry.id   AF-A0A966X758-F1
#
_cell.length_a   1.000
_cell.length_b   1.000
_cell.length_c   1.000
_cell.angle_alpha   90.00
_cell.angle_beta   90.00
_cell.angle_gamma   90.00
#
_symmetry.space_group_name_H-M   'P 1'
#
loop_
_entity.id
_entity.type
_entity.pdbx_description
1 polymer ?
#
loop_
_entity_poly.entity_id
_entity_poly.type
_entity_poly.pdbx_seq_one_letter_code
_entity_poly.pdbx_strand_id
1 'polypeptide(L)'
;MASPMPPESVLSLLGSGPPLRQVVQVSRKILEWVGTAGGLVRQRVLGRFARNEHINQVATGWGWERGMWATQKRKRVMTSTAKPLTSEDDDASLIEIDDAEATPEDVGSPENGAHSEFESDSGMGVSMAIRTRRTIRRWTDRPVAPEVVKELLECALWAPSACNMQLWDFVVITDKATRDALAPAVPHADKAQVCIFICYNTRFSQGSYANIQSASAAVMNMLLRAHSLGLGGFWQATITDRLLLREILRLPRDVEVLSTTLFGYPAESPGAPARRDPSHLVHWEKYDLTRKPVLPSAWRPTNWTLAQVADYHQARIRAGPRYNKPVASEYRAVRGYLGHALRRAGVNASGKVVVDLLPCTGLYLEAMSNEVPEASFQFVELGRQVAEFVQRRLPRPATFHQYAMTATGGASSDIADASSDAATLVFRLENLPTAERRRLLAEARRILKPGGTLVVVHTNVRSYFEVFRAIRWLIGRRDVQYALHTDPSLGPFEALSNDEVSDLLVESGFRIEHRHGAFPLPPPDEAKHRVRALPRAVAPLAGPLGRLYELTAPLHRFLRPFARVRFITAVK
;
A
#
# COMPACT_ATOMS: atom_id res chain seq x y z
N MET A 1 3.73 13.15 -27.13
CA MET A 1 2.27 13.35 -26.96
C MET A 1 1.60 12.88 -28.24
N ALA A 2 0.71 11.89 -28.17
CA ALA A 2 -0.15 11.51 -29.29
C ALA A 2 -1.60 11.74 -28.83
N SER A 3 -2.37 12.48 -29.61
CA SER A 3 -3.78 12.80 -29.33
C SER A 3 -4.64 11.52 -29.31
N PRO A 4 -5.67 11.45 -28.45
CA PRO A 4 -6.61 10.33 -28.46
C PRO A 4 -7.42 10.32 -29.77
N MET A 5 -7.63 9.14 -30.34
CA MET A 5 -8.48 8.97 -31.52
C MET A 5 -9.96 9.30 -31.21
N PRO A 6 -10.70 9.87 -32.16
CA PRO A 6 -12.12 10.19 -31.99
C PRO A 6 -12.99 8.93 -31.89
N PRO A 7 -14.12 8.98 -31.16
CA PRO A 7 -14.97 7.82 -30.83
C PRO A 7 -15.51 7.02 -32.02
N GLU A 8 -15.65 7.67 -33.18
CA GLU A 8 -16.25 7.08 -34.38
C GLU A 8 -15.34 6.05 -35.06
N SER A 9 -14.04 6.07 -34.76
CA SER A 9 -13.04 5.14 -35.32
C SER A 9 -13.05 3.73 -34.68
N VAL A 10 -13.73 3.53 -33.56
CA VAL A 10 -13.80 2.23 -32.86
C VAL A 10 -14.85 1.30 -33.47
N LEU A 11 -15.84 1.84 -34.19
CA LEU A 11 -16.95 1.08 -34.76
C LEU A 11 -16.63 0.47 -36.14
N SER A 12 -15.62 0.97 -36.87
CA SER A 12 -15.22 0.45 -38.18
C SER A 12 -14.32 -0.79 -38.11
N LEU A 13 -13.80 -1.14 -36.93
CA LEU A 13 -12.93 -2.31 -36.70
C LEU A 13 -13.71 -3.62 -36.42
N LEU A 14 -15.04 -3.58 -36.44
CA LEU A 14 -15.90 -4.74 -36.14
C LEU A 14 -16.49 -5.31 -37.44
N GLY A 15 -15.77 -6.26 -38.03
CA GLY A 15 -16.21 -7.02 -39.20
C GLY A 15 -17.55 -7.77 -38.96
N SER A 16 -18.32 -7.90 -40.04
CA SER A 16 -19.71 -8.36 -40.09
C SER A 16 -19.88 -9.86 -39.83
N GLY A 17 -20.36 -10.23 -38.64
CA GLY A 17 -20.93 -11.53 -38.33
C GLY A 17 -21.95 -11.45 -37.17
N PRO A 18 -23.04 -12.24 -37.14
CA PRO A 18 -23.97 -12.23 -36.00
C PRO A 18 -23.32 -12.99 -34.82
N PRO A 19 -23.37 -12.49 -33.55
CA PRO A 19 -24.41 -11.71 -32.91
C PRO A 19 -23.90 -10.33 -32.43
N LEU A 20 -23.56 -9.44 -33.36
CA LEU A 20 -23.07 -8.09 -33.05
C LEU A 20 -24.15 -7.16 -32.48
N ARG A 21 -25.44 -7.36 -32.75
CA ARG A 21 -26.51 -6.42 -32.31
C ARG A 21 -26.65 -6.34 -30.78
N GLN A 22 -26.55 -7.47 -30.07
CA GLN A 22 -26.60 -7.47 -28.61
C GLN A 22 -25.32 -6.91 -27.99
N VAL A 23 -24.15 -7.21 -28.58
CA VAL A 23 -22.86 -6.66 -28.13
C VAL A 23 -22.80 -5.15 -28.34
N VAL A 24 -23.28 -4.64 -29.49
CA VAL A 24 -23.38 -3.20 -29.77
C VAL A 24 -24.38 -2.51 -28.84
N GLN A 25 -25.52 -3.14 -28.53
CA GLN A 25 -26.47 -2.60 -27.54
C GLN A 25 -25.88 -2.57 -26.13
N VAL A 26 -25.13 -3.59 -25.73
CA VAL A 26 -24.45 -3.63 -24.42
C VAL A 26 -23.34 -2.59 -24.37
N SER A 27 -22.50 -2.47 -25.41
CA SER A 27 -21.45 -1.46 -25.51
C SER A 27 -22.02 -0.04 -25.52
N ARG A 28 -23.13 0.20 -26.23
CA ARG A 28 -23.83 1.49 -26.24
C ARG A 28 -24.42 1.83 -24.88
N LYS A 29 -25.05 0.86 -24.19
CA LYS A 29 -25.54 1.05 -22.82
C LYS A 29 -24.41 1.30 -21.82
N ILE A 30 -23.26 0.64 -21.98
CA ILE A 30 -22.06 0.89 -21.15
C ILE A 30 -21.53 2.30 -21.40
N LEU A 31 -21.44 2.75 -22.67
CA LEU A 31 -20.97 4.10 -23.02
C LEU A 31 -21.95 5.20 -22.57
N GLU A 32 -23.26 5.00 -22.76
CA GLU A 32 -24.30 5.88 -22.23
C GLU A 32 -24.23 5.95 -20.70
N TRP A 33 -24.07 4.80 -20.03
CA TRP A 33 -23.88 4.73 -18.58
C TRP A 33 -22.63 5.47 -18.09
N VAL A 34 -21.49 5.31 -18.77
CA VAL A 34 -20.24 6.04 -18.48
C VAL A 34 -20.44 7.55 -18.68
N GLY A 35 -21.16 7.95 -19.74
CA GLY A 35 -21.52 9.35 -20.01
C GLY A 35 -22.40 9.96 -18.93
N THR A 36 -23.45 9.25 -18.50
CA THR A 36 -24.36 9.71 -17.45
C THR A 36 -23.68 9.77 -16.08
N ALA A 37 -22.89 8.76 -15.72
CA ALA A 37 -22.13 8.73 -14.47
C ALA A 37 -21.05 9.82 -14.44
N GLY A 38 -20.33 10.02 -15.56
CA GLY A 38 -19.37 11.11 -15.72
C GLY A 38 -20.03 12.49 -15.63
N GLY A 39 -21.20 12.68 -16.24
CA GLY A 39 -21.98 13.91 -16.19
C GLY A 39 -22.49 14.26 -14.79
N LEU A 40 -23.06 13.30 -14.06
CA LEU A 40 -23.54 13.47 -12.68
C LEU A 40 -22.41 13.80 -11.70
N VAL A 41 -21.25 13.16 -11.87
CA VAL A 41 -20.06 13.46 -11.06
C VAL A 41 -19.53 14.84 -11.41
N ARG A 42 -19.44 15.19 -12.70
CA ARG A 42 -18.94 16.50 -13.15
C ARG A 42 -19.84 17.66 -12.70
N GLN A 43 -21.16 17.52 -12.81
CA GLN A 43 -22.12 18.53 -12.31
C GLN A 43 -22.05 18.69 -10.78
N ARG A 44 -21.89 17.61 -10.01
CA ARG A 44 -21.79 17.70 -8.55
C ARG A 44 -20.43 18.21 -8.05
N VAL A 45 -19.35 17.93 -8.79
CA VAL A 45 -18.02 18.48 -8.51
C VAL A 45 -17.98 19.97 -8.86
N LEU A 46 -18.50 20.38 -10.03
CA LEU A 46 -18.62 21.79 -10.41
C LEU A 46 -19.56 22.55 -9.46
N GLY A 47 -20.67 21.95 -9.04
CA GLY A 47 -21.57 22.51 -8.03
C GLY A 47 -21.02 22.53 -6.60
N ARG A 48 -19.86 21.89 -6.34
CA ARG A 48 -19.07 22.06 -5.10
C ARG A 48 -18.02 23.15 -5.23
N PHE A 49 -17.46 23.35 -6.43
CA PHE A 49 -16.57 24.48 -6.73
C PHE A 49 -17.31 25.82 -6.71
N ALA A 50 -18.55 25.88 -7.21
CA ALA A 50 -19.37 27.10 -7.22
C ALA A 50 -19.90 27.53 -5.83
N ARG A 51 -19.81 26.67 -4.80
CA ARG A 51 -20.28 26.96 -3.43
C ARG A 51 -19.16 27.29 -2.44
N ASN A 52 -17.91 27.33 -2.88
CA ASN A 52 -16.76 27.69 -2.07
C ASN A 52 -16.06 28.93 -2.68
N GLU A 53 -16.65 30.11 -2.52
CA GLU A 53 -16.03 31.39 -2.95
C GLU A 53 -14.74 31.74 -2.19
N HIS A 54 -14.37 30.99 -1.15
CA HIS A 54 -13.12 31.20 -0.40
C HIS A 54 -11.88 30.46 -0.94
N ILE A 55 -11.98 29.62 -1.98
CA ILE A 55 -10.82 28.87 -2.52
C ILE A 55 -10.28 29.46 -3.84
N ASN A 56 -11.03 30.36 -4.50
CA ASN A 56 -10.60 30.94 -5.78
C ASN A 56 -9.54 32.05 -5.67
N GLN A 57 -9.13 32.48 -4.47
CA GLN A 57 -8.01 33.42 -4.30
C GLN A 57 -6.62 32.76 -4.24
N VAL A 58 -6.52 31.42 -4.21
CA VAL A 58 -5.22 30.72 -4.14
C VAL A 58 -4.79 30.16 -5.51
N ALA A 59 -5.64 30.23 -6.54
CA ALA A 59 -5.39 29.61 -7.85
C ALA A 59 -4.89 30.57 -8.95
N THR A 60 -4.73 31.88 -8.69
CA THR A 60 -4.23 32.86 -9.68
C THR A 60 -2.76 33.28 -9.47
N GLY A 61 -1.99 32.56 -8.65
CA GLY A 61 -0.63 32.96 -8.25
C GLY A 61 0.55 32.32 -8.98
N TRP A 62 0.36 31.42 -9.96
CA TRP A 62 1.48 30.70 -10.58
C TRP A 62 1.44 30.77 -12.11
N GLY A 63 1.67 31.98 -12.63
CA GLY A 63 2.07 32.21 -14.02
C GLY A 63 3.58 32.37 -14.08
N TRP A 64 4.28 31.40 -14.65
CA TRP A 64 5.66 31.58 -15.09
C TRP A 64 5.65 32.36 -16.40
N GLU A 65 6.02 33.64 -16.37
CA GLU A 65 6.40 34.39 -17.56
C GLU A 65 7.89 34.73 -17.56
N ARG A 66 8.46 34.63 -18.76
CA ARG A 66 9.86 34.90 -19.09
C ARG A 66 10.10 36.41 -19.17
N GLY A 67 11.27 36.85 -18.73
CA GLY A 67 11.97 37.99 -19.32
C GLY A 67 12.08 39.25 -18.47
N MET A 68 13.17 39.97 -18.72
CA MET A 68 13.50 41.33 -18.29
C MET A 68 14.12 41.52 -16.89
N TRP A 69 15.43 41.34 -16.84
CA TRP A 69 16.30 42.17 -15.99
C TRP A 69 16.65 43.45 -16.75
N ALA A 70 16.08 44.58 -16.34
CA ALA A 70 16.53 45.91 -16.72
C ALA A 70 16.29 46.89 -15.55
N THR A 71 17.38 47.21 -14.84
CA THR A 71 17.79 48.55 -14.38
C THR A 71 16.77 49.57 -13.86
N GLN A 72 16.91 49.98 -12.59
CA GLN A 72 17.26 51.36 -12.12
C GLN A 72 16.98 51.49 -10.59
N LYS A 73 18.00 51.46 -9.72
CA LYS A 73 18.74 52.61 -9.13
C LYS A 73 17.89 53.75 -8.52
N ARG A 74 17.91 53.86 -7.18
CA ARG A 74 18.19 55.07 -6.34
C ARG A 74 18.16 54.64 -4.84
N LYS A 75 19.31 54.44 -4.17
CA LYS A 75 20.20 55.37 -3.42
C LYS A 75 19.74 55.76 -1.99
N ARG A 76 20.40 55.17 -0.98
CA ARG A 76 20.98 55.73 0.28
C ARG A 76 21.58 54.54 1.06
N VAL A 77 22.87 54.20 0.98
CA VAL A 77 24.13 54.80 1.50
C VAL A 77 24.21 54.91 3.03
N MET A 78 24.94 53.97 3.65
CA MET A 78 26.14 54.17 4.51
C MET A 78 26.61 52.79 5.03
N THR A 79 27.63 52.16 4.43
CA THR A 79 29.08 52.12 4.83
C THR A 79 29.32 51.33 6.12
N SER A 80 30.11 50.25 6.17
CA SER A 80 31.55 50.13 5.87
C SER A 80 31.91 48.63 5.69
N THR A 81 32.26 48.16 4.48
CA THR A 81 33.63 47.90 3.96
C THR A 81 34.54 47.02 4.83
N ALA A 82 34.52 45.72 4.54
CA ALA A 82 35.65 44.82 4.76
C ALA A 82 36.65 44.93 3.59
N LYS A 83 37.95 44.81 3.89
CA LYS A 83 38.99 44.50 2.89
C LYS A 83 39.90 43.38 3.42
N PRO A 84 40.35 42.45 2.56
CA PRO A 84 41.11 41.26 2.93
C PRO A 84 42.61 41.48 2.76
N LEU A 85 43.45 40.65 3.39
CA LEU A 85 44.87 40.49 3.03
C LEU A 85 45.37 39.08 3.39
N THR A 86 46.21 38.57 2.51
CA THR A 86 46.88 37.27 2.48
C THR A 86 48.31 37.35 3.03
N SER A 87 48.81 36.16 3.42
CA SER A 87 50.19 35.62 3.35
C SER A 87 51.30 36.06 4.30
N GLU A 88 52.05 35.02 4.72
CA GLU A 88 53.46 34.91 5.17
C GLU A 88 53.78 34.99 6.69
N ASP A 89 54.03 33.78 7.23
CA ASP A 89 55.15 33.30 8.06
C ASP A 89 55.79 34.22 9.14
N ASP A 90 55.84 33.75 10.39
CA ASP A 90 57.10 33.28 11.01
C ASP A 90 56.91 32.72 12.44
N ASP A 91 57.33 31.47 12.58
CA ASP A 91 57.99 30.71 13.65
C ASP A 91 57.70 30.82 15.18
N ALA A 92 57.62 29.61 15.75
CA ALA A 92 58.05 29.09 17.06
C ALA A 92 57.79 29.85 18.38
N SER A 93 57.00 29.24 19.27
CA SER A 93 57.53 28.44 20.40
C SER A 93 56.43 27.90 21.32
N LEU A 94 56.61 26.64 21.72
CA LEU A 94 55.86 25.90 22.75
C LEU A 94 56.07 26.51 24.14
N ILE A 95 55.10 26.39 25.05
CA ILE A 95 55.29 25.95 26.46
C ILE A 95 53.93 25.60 27.12
N GLU A 96 53.84 24.32 27.49
CA GLU A 96 53.19 23.59 28.61
C GLU A 96 51.90 24.08 29.29
N ILE A 97 50.97 23.11 29.40
CA ILE A 97 49.80 23.07 30.28
C ILE A 97 50.24 22.32 31.55
N ASP A 98 49.98 22.90 32.72
CA ASP A 98 50.24 22.26 34.01
C ASP A 98 48.90 21.84 34.65
N ASP A 99 48.79 20.54 34.93
CA ASP A 99 47.70 19.92 35.68
C ASP A 99 48.04 19.96 37.18
N ALA A 100 47.13 20.45 38.03
CA ALA A 100 47.19 20.20 39.47
C ALA A 100 45.79 20.08 40.10
N GLU A 101 45.51 18.88 40.62
CA GLU A 101 44.43 18.57 41.55
C GLU A 101 44.68 19.19 42.94
N ALA A 102 43.64 19.71 43.59
CA ALA A 102 43.55 19.80 45.05
C ALA A 102 42.08 19.75 45.51
N THR A 103 41.84 18.99 46.58
CA THR A 103 40.55 18.52 47.12
C THR A 103 39.98 19.44 48.23
N PRO A 104 38.97 19.08 49.05
CA PRO A 104 37.71 19.84 49.18
C PRO A 104 37.55 20.58 50.53
N GLU A 105 36.82 21.69 50.55
CA GLU A 105 36.29 22.26 51.80
C GLU A 105 34.77 22.21 51.86
N ASP A 106 34.33 21.74 53.01
CA ASP A 106 33.00 21.32 53.44
C ASP A 106 32.21 22.53 53.95
N VAL A 107 31.06 22.82 53.35
CA VAL A 107 30.07 23.77 53.92
C VAL A 107 28.65 23.23 53.71
N GLY A 108 28.18 22.50 54.72
CA GLY A 108 26.83 22.62 55.29
C GLY A 108 25.65 22.16 54.45
N SER A 109 25.12 20.98 54.77
CA SER A 109 23.81 20.50 54.32
C SER A 109 22.65 21.34 54.87
N PRO A 110 21.57 21.55 54.10
CA PRO A 110 20.22 21.61 54.63
C PRO A 110 19.48 20.30 54.36
N GLU A 111 18.74 19.90 55.38
CA GLU A 111 18.10 18.62 55.60
C GLU A 111 16.95 18.30 54.63
N ASN A 112 16.85 17.01 54.30
CA ASN A 112 15.62 16.21 54.14
C ASN A 112 14.37 16.92 53.60
N GLY A 113 14.24 16.95 52.27
CA GLY A 113 12.98 17.17 51.57
C GLY A 113 12.60 15.94 50.73
N ALA A 114 11.84 15.03 51.34
CA ALA A 114 11.00 14.00 50.72
C ALA A 114 11.49 13.41 49.38
N HIS A 115 12.37 12.41 49.45
CA HIS A 115 12.38 11.38 48.42
C HIS A 115 11.02 10.66 48.48
N SER A 116 10.10 11.10 47.63
CA SER A 116 8.97 10.29 47.19
C SER A 116 9.56 8.97 46.69
N GLU A 117 9.46 7.93 47.51
CA GLU A 117 9.63 6.55 47.09
C GLU A 117 8.66 6.32 45.94
N PHE A 118 9.15 6.45 44.70
CA PHE A 118 8.48 5.87 43.55
C PHE A 118 8.49 4.38 43.82
N GLU A 119 7.38 3.87 44.33
CA GLU A 119 7.07 2.43 44.34
C GLU A 119 7.53 1.88 43.00
N SER A 120 8.44 0.92 43.04
CA SER A 120 8.98 0.31 41.83
C SER A 120 7.79 -0.21 41.02
N ASP A 121 7.48 0.45 39.90
CA ASP A 121 6.49 -0.02 38.93
C ASP A 121 6.96 -1.41 38.50
N SER A 122 6.38 -2.44 39.12
CA SER A 122 6.57 -3.85 38.73
C SER A 122 5.99 -4.15 37.35
N GLY A 123 5.49 -3.11 36.67
CA GLY A 123 5.04 -3.09 35.30
C GLY A 123 6.15 -3.22 34.26
N MET A 124 5.69 -3.35 33.02
CA MET A 124 6.53 -3.56 31.85
C MET A 124 7.46 -2.35 31.61
N GLY A 125 8.77 -2.58 31.67
CA GLY A 125 9.76 -1.54 31.35
C GLY A 125 9.58 -0.94 29.95
N VAL A 126 9.93 0.35 29.79
CA VAL A 126 9.69 1.14 28.57
C VAL A 126 10.23 0.46 27.30
N SER A 127 11.45 -0.07 27.34
CA SER A 127 12.05 -0.76 26.18
C SER A 127 11.24 -1.99 25.76
N MET A 128 10.69 -2.72 26.74
CA MET A 128 9.82 -3.87 26.49
C MET A 128 8.49 -3.41 25.89
N ALA A 129 7.88 -2.36 26.42
CA ALA A 129 6.63 -1.81 25.90
C ALA A 129 6.77 -1.37 24.43
N ILE A 130 7.84 -0.65 24.09
CA ILE A 130 8.11 -0.21 22.70
C ILE A 130 8.25 -1.41 21.74
N ARG A 131 9.01 -2.44 22.14
CA ARG A 131 9.33 -3.58 21.27
C ARG A 131 8.17 -4.58 21.15
N THR A 132 7.37 -4.74 22.19
CA THR A 132 6.33 -5.78 22.25
C THR A 132 4.92 -5.27 21.92
N ARG A 133 4.64 -3.96 22.03
CA ARG A 133 3.32 -3.40 21.69
C ARG A 133 2.88 -3.77 20.28
N ARG A 134 1.62 -4.18 20.14
CA ARG A 134 0.98 -4.45 18.84
C ARG A 134 -0.31 -3.66 18.69
N THR A 135 -0.75 -3.57 17.44
CA THR A 135 -2.04 -2.96 17.10
C THR A 135 -3.15 -3.99 17.28
N ILE A 136 -3.98 -3.79 18.29
CA ILE A 136 -5.12 -4.67 18.61
C ILE A 136 -6.40 -4.08 18.02
N ARG A 137 -7.21 -4.91 17.35
CA ARG A 137 -8.50 -4.52 16.73
C ARG A 137 -9.64 -5.47 17.07
N ARG A 138 -9.37 -6.47 17.90
CA ARG A 138 -10.33 -7.39 18.51
C ARG A 138 -10.13 -7.37 20.00
N TRP A 139 -11.22 -7.14 20.72
CA TRP A 139 -11.23 -7.04 22.17
C TRP A 139 -12.27 -7.99 22.73
N THR A 140 -12.08 -8.35 24.00
CA THR A 140 -13.09 -9.05 24.80
C THR A 140 -14.18 -8.06 25.20
N ASP A 141 -15.28 -8.52 25.80
CA ASP A 141 -16.34 -7.65 26.33
C ASP A 141 -16.03 -7.06 27.71
N ARG A 142 -14.85 -7.36 28.28
CA ARG A 142 -14.44 -6.87 29.60
C ARG A 142 -14.39 -5.33 29.60
N PRO A 143 -15.11 -4.64 30.51
CA PRO A 143 -15.09 -3.18 30.60
C PRO A 143 -13.72 -2.68 31.07
N VAL A 144 -13.33 -1.50 30.59
CA VAL A 144 -12.13 -0.79 31.06
C VAL A 144 -12.53 0.13 32.20
N ALA A 145 -11.83 0.03 33.33
CA ALA A 145 -12.11 0.86 34.50
C ALA A 145 -11.82 2.35 34.20
N PRO A 146 -12.63 3.29 34.72
CA PRO A 146 -12.41 4.73 34.53
C PRO A 146 -11.01 5.19 34.96
N GLU A 147 -10.44 4.58 35.99
CA GLU A 147 -9.11 4.88 36.55
C GLU A 147 -8.02 4.60 35.52
N VAL A 148 -8.14 3.47 34.82
CA VAL A 148 -7.23 3.13 33.71
C VAL A 148 -7.34 4.18 32.61
N VAL A 149 -8.55 4.66 32.28
CA VAL A 149 -8.73 5.69 31.25
C VAL A 149 -8.10 7.03 31.68
N LYS A 150 -8.25 7.42 32.94
CA LYS A 150 -7.61 8.62 33.50
C LYS A 150 -6.09 8.52 33.42
N GLU A 151 -5.54 7.38 33.79
CA GLU A 151 -4.10 7.12 33.73
C GLU A 151 -3.55 7.19 32.29
N LEU A 152 -4.31 6.69 31.30
CA LEU A 152 -3.94 6.89 29.89
C LEU A 152 -3.89 8.37 29.53
N LEU A 153 -4.90 9.15 29.93
CA LEU A 153 -4.95 10.60 29.66
C LEU A 153 -3.82 11.34 30.36
N GLU A 154 -3.51 11.00 31.62
CA GLU A 154 -2.36 11.57 32.34
C GLU A 154 -1.06 11.35 31.56
N CYS A 155 -0.81 10.12 31.09
CA CYS A 155 0.32 9.81 30.22
C CYS A 155 0.30 10.61 28.91
N ALA A 156 -0.88 10.88 28.35
CA ALA A 156 -1.05 11.72 27.16
C ALA A 156 -0.63 13.17 27.43
N LEU A 157 -0.99 13.72 28.59
CA LEU A 157 -0.68 15.08 29.01
C LEU A 157 0.82 15.30 29.26
N TRP A 158 1.55 14.26 29.64
CA TRP A 158 3.02 14.28 29.76
C TRP A 158 3.76 14.31 28.40
N ALA A 159 3.05 14.26 27.27
CA ALA A 159 3.69 14.37 25.97
C ALA A 159 4.18 15.80 25.69
N PRO A 160 5.28 15.97 24.93
CA PRO A 160 5.72 17.30 24.52
C PRO A 160 4.70 17.95 23.57
N SER A 161 4.44 19.25 23.79
CA SER A 161 3.65 20.08 22.87
C SER A 161 4.44 21.28 22.37
N ALA A 162 4.18 21.70 21.13
CA ALA A 162 4.86 22.86 20.55
C ALA A 162 4.62 24.11 21.40
N CYS A 163 5.71 24.79 21.76
CA CYS A 163 5.70 25.95 22.66
C CYS A 163 4.98 25.70 24.00
N ASN A 164 4.88 24.43 24.42
CA ASN A 164 4.09 23.98 25.56
C ASN A 164 2.61 24.44 25.55
N MET A 165 2.04 24.73 24.38
CA MET A 165 0.71 25.34 24.30
C MET A 165 -0.44 24.37 24.58
N GLN A 166 -0.19 23.04 24.51
CA GLN A 166 -1.15 22.00 24.88
C GLN A 166 -2.55 22.18 24.26
N LEU A 167 -2.61 22.61 22.98
CA LEU A 167 -3.85 22.95 22.29
C LEU A 167 -4.67 21.74 21.82
N TRP A 168 -4.38 20.58 22.38
CA TRP A 168 -5.15 19.37 22.19
C TRP A 168 -6.33 19.33 23.17
N ASP A 169 -7.45 18.80 22.71
CA ASP A 169 -8.56 18.41 23.57
C ASP A 169 -8.76 16.90 23.43
N PHE A 170 -9.16 16.23 24.50
CA PHE A 170 -9.44 14.79 24.49
C PHE A 170 -10.92 14.55 24.77
N VAL A 171 -11.65 13.97 23.81
CA VAL A 171 -13.04 13.56 24.01
C VAL A 171 -13.07 12.05 24.23
N VAL A 172 -13.46 11.63 25.42
CA VAL A 172 -13.50 10.22 25.83
C VAL A 172 -14.91 9.68 25.72
N ILE A 173 -15.08 8.58 24.98
CA ILE A 173 -16.37 7.92 24.78
C ILE A 173 -16.29 6.48 25.32
N THR A 174 -17.02 6.21 26.40
CA THR A 174 -17.19 4.89 27.03
C THR A 174 -18.63 4.39 27.02
N ASP A 175 -19.59 5.23 26.59
CA ASP A 175 -20.99 4.83 26.40
C ASP A 175 -21.14 3.99 25.12
N LYS A 176 -21.86 2.86 25.22
CA LYS A 176 -22.00 1.91 24.11
C LYS A 176 -22.83 2.49 22.97
N ALA A 177 -23.94 3.15 23.27
CA ALA A 177 -24.83 3.69 22.24
C ALA A 177 -24.11 4.74 21.39
N THR A 178 -23.30 5.59 22.03
CA THR A 178 -22.46 6.59 21.36
C THR A 178 -21.39 5.94 20.50
N ARG A 179 -20.71 4.89 21.00
CA ARG A 179 -19.73 4.14 20.20
C ARG A 179 -20.34 3.47 18.97
N ASP A 180 -21.53 2.89 19.11
CA ASP A 180 -22.28 2.30 17.99
C ASP A 180 -22.61 3.36 16.93
N ALA A 181 -23.03 4.55 17.36
CA ALA A 181 -23.32 5.69 16.46
C ALA A 181 -22.06 6.24 15.75
N LEU A 182 -20.88 6.08 16.35
CA LEU A 182 -19.59 6.52 15.78
C LEU A 182 -19.02 5.54 14.74
N ALA A 183 -19.44 4.28 14.75
CA ALA A 183 -18.90 3.23 13.86
C ALA A 183 -18.94 3.56 12.35
N PRO A 184 -19.94 4.29 11.81
CA PRO A 184 -19.92 4.75 10.41
C PRO A 184 -18.80 5.74 10.08
N ALA A 185 -18.36 6.54 11.06
CA ALA A 185 -17.30 7.54 10.90
C ALA A 185 -15.91 7.03 11.29
N VAL A 186 -15.85 6.12 12.28
CA VAL A 186 -14.62 5.56 12.85
C VAL A 186 -14.74 4.04 12.87
N PRO A 187 -14.05 3.34 11.95
CA PRO A 187 -14.06 1.89 11.93
C PRO A 187 -13.59 1.30 13.28
N HIS A 188 -14.33 0.31 13.78
CA HIS A 188 -14.13 -0.40 15.06
C HIS A 188 -14.54 0.35 16.33
N ALA A 189 -15.12 1.55 16.24
CA ALA A 189 -15.58 2.28 17.42
C ALA A 189 -16.60 1.48 18.25
N ASP A 190 -17.51 0.77 17.58
CA ASP A 190 -18.51 -0.14 18.16
C ASP A 190 -17.92 -1.31 18.96
N LYS A 191 -16.67 -1.70 18.66
CA LYS A 191 -16.04 -2.91 19.21
C LYS A 191 -15.06 -2.62 20.35
N ALA A 192 -14.53 -1.41 20.41
CA ALA A 192 -13.67 -0.99 21.51
C ALA A 192 -14.52 -0.68 22.75
N GLN A 193 -13.92 -0.75 23.94
CA GLN A 193 -14.59 -0.30 25.17
C GLN A 193 -14.43 1.20 25.38
N VAL A 194 -13.32 1.77 24.90
CA VAL A 194 -12.99 3.18 25.04
C VAL A 194 -12.55 3.74 23.70
N CYS A 195 -13.12 4.86 23.30
CA CYS A 195 -12.64 5.67 22.18
C CYS A 195 -12.19 7.04 22.71
N ILE A 196 -10.92 7.39 22.50
CA ILE A 196 -10.39 8.71 22.86
C ILE A 196 -10.09 9.47 21.56
N PHE A 197 -10.83 10.54 21.34
CA PHE A 197 -10.68 11.43 20.19
C PHE A 197 -9.71 12.56 20.55
N ILE A 198 -8.67 12.71 19.73
CA ILE A 198 -7.67 13.75 19.88
C ILE A 198 -8.08 14.89 18.95
N CYS A 199 -8.61 15.93 19.58
CA CYS A 199 -9.12 17.13 18.96
C CYS A 199 -8.05 18.23 19.03
N TYR A 200 -8.08 19.15 18.10
CA TYR A 200 -7.12 20.26 18.06
C TYR A 200 -7.77 21.51 17.48
N ASN A 201 -7.36 22.67 17.97
CA ASN A 201 -7.83 23.94 17.43
C ASN A 201 -7.28 24.17 16.00
N THR A 202 -8.16 24.48 15.04
CA THR A 202 -7.80 24.68 13.62
C THR A 202 -7.08 25.99 13.35
N ARG A 203 -7.14 26.95 14.27
CA ARG A 203 -6.43 28.24 14.17
C ARG A 203 -4.94 28.08 14.45
N PHE A 204 -4.55 27.01 15.12
CA PHE A 204 -3.17 26.65 15.36
C PHE A 204 -2.80 25.48 14.46
N SER A 205 -2.37 25.82 13.24
CA SER A 205 -1.43 25.10 12.37
C SER A 205 -1.88 24.94 10.91
N GLN A 206 -0.99 25.34 10.02
CA GLN A 206 -0.80 24.70 8.70
C GLN A 206 0.70 24.69 8.31
N GLY A 207 1.50 25.65 8.79
CA GLY A 207 2.90 25.81 8.34
C GLY A 207 3.93 24.80 8.87
N SER A 208 3.76 24.28 10.10
CA SER A 208 4.83 23.50 10.78
C SER A 208 4.41 22.10 11.25
N TYR A 209 3.17 21.67 10.97
CA TYR A 209 2.62 20.37 11.42
C TYR A 209 2.67 20.12 12.95
N ALA A 210 2.84 21.19 13.75
CA ALA A 210 3.00 21.12 15.20
C ALA A 210 1.85 20.38 15.89
N ASN A 211 0.61 20.68 15.49
CA ASN A 211 -0.59 19.98 15.97
C ASN A 211 -0.52 18.46 15.77
N ILE A 212 -0.06 18.01 14.60
CA ILE A 212 0.07 16.60 14.27
C ILE A 212 1.18 15.98 15.11
N GLN A 213 2.35 16.61 15.22
CA GLN A 213 3.48 16.10 15.99
C GLN A 213 3.14 15.96 17.49
N SER A 214 2.55 17.01 18.06
CA SER A 214 2.08 17.06 19.44
C SER A 214 1.03 15.97 19.70
N ALA A 215 -0.05 15.90 18.90
CA ALA A 215 -1.05 14.84 19.05
C ALA A 215 -0.45 13.43 18.89
N SER A 216 0.51 13.25 17.99
CA SER A 216 1.18 11.97 17.74
C SER A 216 1.96 11.47 18.94
N ALA A 217 2.65 12.39 19.64
CA ALA A 217 3.38 12.07 20.86
C ALA A 217 2.43 11.62 21.98
N ALA A 218 1.34 12.37 22.20
CA ALA A 218 0.30 12.03 23.17
C ALA A 218 -0.32 10.64 22.90
N VAL A 219 -0.64 10.35 21.63
CA VAL A 219 -1.14 9.03 21.22
C VAL A 219 -0.14 7.91 21.52
N MET A 220 1.15 8.12 21.25
CA MET A 220 2.17 7.10 21.51
C MET A 220 2.34 6.84 23.01
N ASN A 221 2.30 7.87 23.86
CA ASN A 221 2.32 7.69 25.32
C ASN A 221 1.13 6.83 25.79
N MET A 222 -0.09 7.16 25.37
CA MET A 222 -1.29 6.36 25.69
C MET A 222 -1.16 4.90 25.25
N LEU A 223 -0.69 4.68 24.02
CA LEU A 223 -0.55 3.33 23.47
C LEU A 223 0.49 2.48 24.20
N LEU A 224 1.58 3.09 24.67
CA LEU A 224 2.61 2.40 25.45
C LEU A 224 2.10 2.07 26.85
N ARG A 225 1.44 3.04 27.53
CA ARG A 225 0.87 2.80 28.86
C ARG A 225 -0.27 1.78 28.82
N ALA A 226 -1.15 1.86 27.83
CA ALA A 226 -2.20 0.85 27.65
C ALA A 226 -1.60 -0.56 27.56
N HIS A 227 -0.51 -0.73 26.78
CA HIS A 227 0.15 -2.02 26.63
C HIS A 227 0.84 -2.49 27.92
N SER A 228 1.45 -1.61 28.70
CA SER A 228 2.03 -1.99 30.00
C SER A 228 0.97 -2.42 31.01
N LEU A 229 -0.25 -1.88 30.92
CA LEU A 229 -1.41 -2.26 31.73
C LEU A 229 -2.17 -3.48 31.20
N GLY A 230 -1.67 -4.13 30.14
CA GLY A 230 -2.32 -5.30 29.51
C GLY A 230 -3.51 -4.97 28.62
N LEU A 231 -3.76 -3.70 28.31
CA LEU A 231 -4.75 -3.28 27.32
C LEU A 231 -4.19 -3.35 25.90
N GLY A 232 -5.08 -3.64 24.96
CA GLY A 232 -4.83 -3.56 23.54
C GLY A 232 -5.33 -2.23 22.98
N GLY A 233 -4.46 -1.50 22.29
CA GLY A 233 -4.81 -0.22 21.66
C GLY A 233 -4.55 -0.19 20.16
N PHE A 234 -5.29 0.66 19.45
CA PHE A 234 -4.84 1.12 18.14
C PHE A 234 -5.14 2.58 17.83
N TRP A 235 -4.24 3.16 17.05
CA TRP A 235 -4.39 4.49 16.46
C TRP A 235 -5.16 4.40 15.13
N GLN A 236 -6.36 4.98 15.11
CA GLN A 236 -7.15 5.17 13.91
C GLN A 236 -6.95 6.57 13.33
N ALA A 237 -6.27 6.64 12.18
CA ALA A 237 -6.14 7.89 11.42
C ALA A 237 -7.24 8.05 10.35
N THR A 238 -7.95 6.96 9.99
CA THR A 238 -9.00 7.01 8.97
C THR A 238 -10.30 7.52 9.59
N ILE A 239 -10.69 8.74 9.21
CA ILE A 239 -11.97 9.35 9.54
C ILE A 239 -12.79 9.44 8.24
N THR A 240 -13.91 8.73 8.17
CA THR A 240 -14.74 8.64 6.95
C THR A 240 -15.83 9.70 6.86
N ASP A 241 -16.30 10.21 8.00
CA ASP A 241 -17.37 11.21 8.07
C ASP A 241 -17.10 12.24 9.19
N ARG A 242 -16.43 13.35 8.84
CA ARG A 242 -16.09 14.43 9.78
C ARG A 242 -17.32 15.22 10.25
N LEU A 243 -18.39 15.27 9.46
CA LEU A 243 -19.61 16.00 9.84
C LEU A 243 -20.36 15.23 10.93
N LEU A 244 -20.51 13.92 10.75
CA LEU A 244 -21.10 13.05 11.77
C LEU A 244 -20.31 13.11 13.08
N LEU A 245 -18.97 13.10 13.02
CA LEU A 245 -18.13 13.27 14.20
C LEU A 245 -18.35 14.60 14.91
N ARG A 246 -18.40 15.71 14.16
CA ARG A 246 -18.65 17.03 14.74
C ARG A 246 -20.00 17.09 15.44
N GLU A 247 -21.03 16.48 14.87
CA GLU A 247 -22.37 16.40 15.47
C GLU A 247 -22.38 15.57 16.76
N ILE A 248 -21.90 14.32 16.70
CA ILE A 248 -21.92 13.40 17.85
C ILE A 248 -21.03 13.92 18.99
N LEU A 249 -19.82 14.38 18.67
CA LEU A 249 -18.85 14.87 19.67
C LEU A 249 -19.10 16.34 20.06
N ARG A 250 -20.10 17.00 19.46
CA ARG A 250 -20.46 18.41 19.68
C ARG A 250 -19.28 19.36 19.55
N LEU A 251 -18.42 19.14 18.55
CA LEU A 251 -17.20 19.94 18.39
C LEU A 251 -17.54 21.38 17.97
N PRO A 252 -16.90 22.39 18.56
CA PRO A 252 -17.02 23.77 18.10
C PRO A 252 -16.46 23.93 16.68
N ARG A 253 -16.77 25.07 16.05
CA ARG A 253 -16.42 25.32 14.63
C ARG A 253 -14.92 25.31 14.37
N ASP A 254 -14.14 25.73 15.35
CA ASP A 254 -12.69 25.87 15.29
C ASP A 254 -11.94 24.69 15.90
N VAL A 255 -12.62 23.57 16.15
CA VAL A 255 -11.98 22.32 16.60
C VAL A 255 -12.23 21.20 15.59
N GLU A 256 -11.19 20.42 15.35
CA GLU A 256 -11.23 19.23 14.51
C GLU A 256 -10.59 18.03 15.18
N VAL A 257 -11.12 16.84 14.88
CA VAL A 257 -10.48 15.57 15.23
C VAL A 257 -9.29 15.34 14.31
N LEU A 258 -8.09 15.28 14.89
CA LEU A 258 -6.88 14.88 14.17
C LEU A 258 -6.80 13.35 14.04
N SER A 259 -7.08 12.65 15.13
CA SER A 259 -7.11 11.19 15.14
C SER A 259 -7.89 10.63 16.32
N THR A 260 -8.10 9.31 16.33
CA THR A 260 -8.76 8.60 17.41
C THR A 260 -7.91 7.43 17.86
N THR A 261 -7.93 7.13 19.15
CA THR A 261 -7.37 5.92 19.73
C THR A 261 -8.47 5.07 20.33
N LEU A 262 -8.38 3.75 20.11
CA LEU A 262 -9.37 2.78 20.55
C LEU A 262 -8.70 1.79 21.49
N PHE A 263 -9.31 1.54 22.65
CA PHE A 263 -8.76 0.68 23.70
C PHE A 263 -9.78 -0.35 24.20
N GLY A 264 -9.23 -1.43 24.73
CA GLY A 264 -9.98 -2.54 25.31
C GLY A 264 -9.04 -3.65 25.77
N TYR A 265 -9.56 -4.69 26.40
CA TYR A 265 -8.76 -5.88 26.70
C TYR A 265 -8.63 -6.78 25.47
N PRO A 266 -7.41 -7.16 25.06
CA PRO A 266 -7.17 -7.83 23.79
C PRO A 266 -7.82 -9.22 23.72
N ALA A 267 -8.50 -9.52 22.61
CA ALA A 267 -8.97 -10.86 22.24
C ALA A 267 -8.12 -11.47 21.11
N GLU A 268 -6.91 -10.93 20.90
CA GLU A 268 -5.94 -11.41 19.93
C GLU A 268 -4.52 -11.10 20.38
N SER A 269 -3.56 -11.93 19.97
CA SER A 269 -2.12 -11.70 20.19
C SER A 269 -1.39 -11.75 18.84
N PRO A 270 -1.41 -10.64 18.06
CA PRO A 270 -0.77 -10.62 16.75
C PRO A 270 0.76 -10.63 16.87
N GLY A 271 1.42 -11.33 15.95
CA GLY A 271 2.88 -11.35 15.86
C GLY A 271 3.49 -9.96 15.56
N ALA A 272 4.81 -9.85 15.76
CA ALA A 272 5.56 -8.65 15.40
C ALA A 272 5.46 -8.36 13.90
N PRO A 273 5.06 -7.12 13.49
CA PRO A 273 5.17 -6.75 12.09
C PRO A 273 6.66 -6.68 11.72
N ALA A 274 7.03 -7.18 10.54
CA ALA A 274 8.39 -7.03 10.05
C ALA A 274 8.73 -5.54 9.85
N ARG A 275 9.96 -5.16 10.18
CA ARG A 275 10.50 -3.81 9.99
C ARG A 275 11.40 -3.78 8.74
N ARG A 276 11.64 -2.59 8.20
CA ARG A 276 12.69 -2.41 7.19
C ARG A 276 14.05 -2.58 7.87
N ASP A 277 15.04 -2.96 7.09
CA ASP A 277 16.43 -2.89 7.52
C ASP A 277 16.75 -1.44 7.92
N PRO A 278 17.27 -1.19 9.15
CA PRO A 278 17.64 0.16 9.58
C PRO A 278 18.63 0.85 8.65
N SER A 279 19.52 0.12 7.97
CA SER A 279 20.48 0.70 7.03
C SER A 279 19.82 1.41 5.84
N HIS A 280 18.57 1.06 5.51
CA HIS A 280 17.77 1.71 4.46
C HIS A 280 17.02 2.96 4.94
N LEU A 281 17.02 3.23 6.26
CA LEU A 281 16.22 4.28 6.91
C LEU A 281 17.08 5.29 7.65
N VAL A 282 18.25 4.87 8.13
CA VAL A 282 19.14 5.66 8.97
C VAL A 282 20.27 6.22 8.13
N HIS A 283 20.39 7.54 8.16
CA HIS A 283 21.43 8.31 7.49
C HIS A 283 22.18 9.12 8.55
N TRP A 284 23.50 9.01 8.56
CA TRP A 284 24.37 9.79 9.44
C TRP A 284 24.80 11.06 8.74
N GLU A 285 24.77 12.20 9.44
CA GLU A 285 25.12 13.55 8.96
C GLU A 285 24.26 14.10 7.80
N LYS A 286 24.23 13.40 6.66
CA LYS A 286 23.56 13.83 5.44
C LYS A 286 22.69 12.71 4.89
N TYR A 287 21.63 13.10 4.19
CA TYR A 287 20.79 12.15 3.47
C TYR A 287 21.61 11.45 2.38
N ASP A 288 21.88 10.16 2.59
CA ASP A 288 22.68 9.35 1.67
C ASP A 288 21.86 8.97 0.44
N LEU A 289 22.12 9.63 -0.68
CA LEU A 289 21.49 9.36 -1.97
C LEU A 289 21.96 8.06 -2.61
N THR A 290 23.06 7.45 -2.13
CA THR A 290 23.66 6.23 -2.68
C THR A 290 23.07 4.95 -2.09
N ARG A 291 22.57 4.98 -0.84
CA ARG A 291 21.93 3.85 -0.13
C ARG A 291 20.53 3.47 -0.65
N LYS A 292 20.16 3.88 -1.86
CA LYS A 292 18.81 3.68 -2.40
C LYS A 292 18.61 2.25 -2.91
N PRO A 293 17.69 1.51 -2.29
CA PRO A 293 16.53 1.06 -3.04
C PRO A 293 15.37 1.99 -2.70
N VAL A 294 15.14 2.98 -3.58
CA VAL A 294 13.93 3.80 -3.53
C VAL A 294 12.76 2.85 -3.74
N LEU A 295 11.78 2.79 -2.84
CA LEU A 295 10.44 2.38 -3.25
C LEU A 295 10.03 3.37 -4.34
N PRO A 296 10.09 2.99 -5.62
CA PRO A 296 10.16 3.97 -6.68
C PRO A 296 8.91 4.84 -6.67
N SER A 297 9.13 6.15 -6.83
CA SER A 297 8.04 7.10 -7.10
C SER A 297 7.48 6.93 -8.51
N ALA A 298 8.22 6.24 -9.39
CA ALA A 298 7.81 5.97 -10.75
C ALA A 298 6.67 4.95 -10.80
N TRP A 299 5.56 5.35 -11.41
CA TRP A 299 4.37 4.51 -11.57
C TRP A 299 4.56 3.32 -12.54
N ARG A 300 5.50 3.41 -13.49
CA ARG A 300 5.66 2.40 -14.54
C ARG A 300 6.69 1.33 -14.13
N PRO A 301 6.35 0.03 -14.21
CA PRO A 301 7.28 -1.05 -13.87
C PRO A 301 8.54 -1.06 -14.75
N THR A 302 8.45 -0.55 -15.98
CA THR A 302 9.59 -0.44 -16.90
C THR A 302 10.69 0.49 -16.42
N ASN A 303 10.41 1.37 -15.46
CA ASN A 303 11.36 2.33 -14.92
C ASN A 303 12.06 1.80 -13.65
N TRP A 304 11.86 0.53 -13.32
CA TRP A 304 12.33 -0.08 -12.09
C TRP A 304 13.56 -0.97 -12.34
N THR A 305 14.35 -1.17 -11.30
CA THR A 305 15.38 -2.23 -11.25
C THR A 305 14.82 -3.47 -10.56
N LEU A 306 15.46 -4.62 -10.77
CA LEU A 306 15.06 -5.87 -10.09
C LEU A 306 15.16 -5.76 -8.55
N ALA A 307 16.16 -5.03 -8.05
CA ALA A 307 16.30 -4.73 -6.62
C ALA A 307 15.12 -3.90 -6.08
N GLN A 308 14.62 -2.93 -6.85
CA GLN A 308 13.43 -2.15 -6.47
C GLN A 308 12.15 -3.00 -6.45
N VAL A 309 12.04 -3.97 -7.37
CA VAL A 309 10.94 -4.96 -7.34
C VAL A 309 11.03 -5.83 -6.08
N ALA A 310 12.21 -6.31 -5.72
CA ALA A 310 12.45 -7.10 -4.50
C ALA A 310 12.05 -6.33 -3.24
N ASP A 311 12.50 -5.09 -3.11
CA ASP A 311 12.17 -4.18 -2.00
C ASP A 311 10.67 -3.94 -1.88
N TYR A 312 9.98 -3.83 -3.01
CA TYR A 312 8.54 -3.68 -3.06
C TYR A 312 7.82 -4.95 -2.64
N HIS A 313 8.20 -6.12 -3.14
CA HIS A 313 7.64 -7.41 -2.71
C HIS A 313 7.76 -7.56 -1.18
N GLN A 314 8.94 -7.25 -0.62
CA GLN A 314 9.17 -7.24 0.82
C GLN A 314 8.25 -6.22 1.54
N ALA A 315 8.07 -5.02 0.99
CA ALA A 315 7.14 -4.03 1.57
C ALA A 315 5.69 -4.51 1.59
N ARG A 316 5.26 -5.27 0.57
CA ARG A 316 3.90 -5.81 0.47
C ARG A 316 3.62 -6.93 1.46
N ILE A 317 4.59 -7.81 1.70
CA ILE A 317 4.41 -8.90 2.67
C ILE A 317 4.56 -8.44 4.13
N ARG A 318 5.23 -7.30 4.39
CA ARG A 318 5.36 -6.70 5.74
C ARG A 318 4.01 -6.39 6.40
N ALA A 319 3.00 -6.05 5.60
CA ALA A 319 1.65 -5.81 6.08
C ALA A 319 0.88 -7.12 6.41
N GLY A 320 1.46 -8.28 6.10
CA GLY A 320 0.86 -9.59 6.26
C GLY A 320 -0.27 -9.87 5.26
N PRO A 321 -0.91 -11.06 5.35
CA PRO A 321 -1.97 -11.46 4.44
C PRO A 321 -3.24 -10.60 4.57
N ARG A 322 -3.38 -9.84 5.67
CA ARG A 322 -4.55 -9.00 5.98
C ARG A 322 -4.86 -7.99 4.89
N TYR A 323 -3.82 -7.43 4.26
CA TYR A 323 -3.95 -6.42 3.20
C TYR A 323 -3.77 -7.00 1.78
N ASN A 324 -3.57 -8.33 1.68
CA ASN A 324 -3.30 -9.02 0.43
C ASN A 324 -4.48 -9.93 0.04
N LYS A 325 -5.70 -9.38 0.05
CA LYS A 325 -6.91 -10.11 -0.35
C LYS A 325 -7.19 -9.95 -1.85
N PRO A 326 -7.23 -11.04 -2.63
CA PRO A 326 -7.54 -10.97 -4.04
C PRO A 326 -9.02 -10.63 -4.29
N VAL A 327 -9.34 -10.26 -5.52
CA VAL A 327 -10.73 -10.25 -6.00
C VAL A 327 -11.26 -11.68 -6.02
N ALA A 328 -12.38 -11.96 -5.34
CA ALA A 328 -12.79 -13.33 -5.06
C ALA A 328 -13.26 -14.06 -6.32
N SER A 329 -13.98 -13.38 -7.22
CA SER A 329 -14.35 -13.92 -8.53
C SER A 329 -13.13 -14.25 -9.40
N GLU A 330 -12.16 -13.33 -9.47
CA GLU A 330 -10.94 -13.51 -10.26
C GLU A 330 -10.03 -14.59 -9.67
N TYR A 331 -9.85 -14.62 -8.34
CA TYR A 331 -9.09 -15.66 -7.64
C TYR A 331 -9.64 -17.05 -7.95
N ARG A 332 -10.97 -17.23 -7.89
CA ARG A 332 -11.62 -18.50 -8.25
C ARG A 332 -11.36 -18.88 -9.71
N ALA A 333 -11.45 -17.92 -10.63
CA ALA A 333 -11.18 -18.17 -12.05
C ALA A 333 -9.71 -18.59 -12.29
N VAL A 334 -8.76 -17.91 -11.64
CA VAL A 334 -7.33 -18.23 -11.76
C VAL A 334 -7.02 -19.59 -11.14
N ARG A 335 -7.46 -19.84 -9.91
CA ARG A 335 -7.28 -21.13 -9.23
C ARG A 335 -7.82 -22.30 -10.06
N GLY A 336 -9.05 -22.19 -10.55
CA GLY A 336 -9.67 -23.25 -11.37
C GLY A 336 -8.92 -23.50 -12.68
N TYR A 337 -8.44 -22.43 -13.33
CA TYR A 337 -7.64 -22.59 -14.54
C TYR A 337 -6.28 -23.25 -14.26
N LEU A 338 -5.56 -22.82 -13.21
CA LEU A 338 -4.23 -23.35 -12.88
C LEU A 338 -4.28 -24.86 -12.63
N GLY A 339 -5.23 -25.34 -11.82
CA GLY A 339 -5.42 -26.77 -11.58
C GLY A 339 -5.70 -27.55 -12.88
N HIS A 340 -6.58 -27.04 -13.73
CA HIS A 340 -6.86 -27.66 -15.03
C HIS A 340 -5.64 -27.68 -15.96
N ALA A 341 -4.92 -26.56 -16.08
CA ALA A 341 -3.76 -26.44 -16.95
C ALA A 341 -2.61 -27.35 -16.52
N LEU A 342 -2.33 -27.46 -15.21
CA LEU A 342 -1.31 -28.36 -14.69
C LEU A 342 -1.68 -29.83 -14.93
N ARG A 343 -2.92 -30.24 -14.67
CA ARG A 343 -3.37 -31.62 -14.97
C ARG A 343 -3.29 -31.94 -16.46
N ARG A 344 -3.65 -31.00 -17.33
CA ARG A 344 -3.52 -31.14 -18.79
C ARG A 344 -2.05 -31.27 -19.22
N ALA A 345 -1.14 -30.60 -18.52
CA ALA A 345 0.31 -30.74 -18.70
C ALA A 345 0.88 -32.07 -18.17
N GLY A 346 0.03 -33.02 -17.73
CA GLY A 346 0.47 -34.30 -17.17
C GLY A 346 1.00 -34.20 -15.74
N VAL A 347 0.71 -33.11 -15.03
CA VAL A 347 0.98 -32.97 -13.60
C VAL A 347 -0.20 -33.57 -12.81
N ASN A 348 -0.31 -34.89 -12.84
CA ASN A 348 -1.40 -35.65 -12.23
C ASN A 348 -0.92 -36.92 -11.50
N ALA A 349 0.39 -37.04 -11.28
CA ALA A 349 1.02 -38.18 -10.65
C ALA A 349 2.18 -37.73 -9.74
N SER A 350 2.54 -38.59 -8.79
CA SER A 350 3.69 -38.38 -7.91
C SER A 350 5.00 -38.25 -8.70
N GLY A 351 5.91 -37.40 -8.22
CA GLY A 351 7.23 -37.20 -8.84
C GLY A 351 7.28 -36.13 -9.94
N LYS A 352 6.15 -35.50 -10.25
CA LYS A 352 6.11 -34.31 -11.12
C LYS A 352 6.57 -33.07 -10.36
N VAL A 353 7.41 -32.26 -10.99
CA VAL A 353 7.97 -31.03 -10.39
C VAL A 353 7.35 -29.80 -11.04
N VAL A 354 6.78 -28.92 -10.20
CA VAL A 354 6.21 -27.63 -10.62
C VAL A 354 6.99 -26.49 -9.98
N VAL A 355 7.40 -25.51 -10.78
CA VAL A 355 8.10 -24.30 -10.31
C VAL A 355 7.24 -23.07 -10.49
N ASP A 356 6.90 -22.36 -9.41
CA ASP A 356 6.25 -21.05 -9.50
C ASP A 356 7.28 -19.92 -9.46
N LEU A 357 7.25 -19.05 -10.47
CA LEU A 357 8.23 -17.98 -10.64
C LEU A 357 7.71 -16.68 -10.01
N LEU A 358 8.43 -16.20 -9.00
CA LEU A 358 8.14 -14.97 -8.23
C LEU A 358 6.75 -14.97 -7.57
N PRO A 359 6.36 -15.97 -6.77
CA PRO A 359 5.01 -16.07 -6.19
C PRO A 359 4.60 -14.89 -5.29
N CYS A 360 5.54 -14.10 -4.77
CA CYS A 360 5.41 -12.94 -3.88
C CYS A 360 4.62 -13.20 -2.60
N THR A 361 3.30 -13.32 -2.71
CA THR A 361 2.41 -13.62 -1.57
C THR A 361 2.24 -15.10 -1.32
N GLY A 362 2.60 -15.95 -2.29
CA GLY A 362 2.35 -17.39 -2.24
C GLY A 362 0.88 -17.77 -2.45
N LEU A 363 0.00 -16.80 -2.75
CA LEU A 363 -1.45 -17.02 -2.86
C LEU A 363 -1.82 -18.06 -3.92
N TYR A 364 -1.22 -17.97 -5.11
CA TYR A 364 -1.49 -18.91 -6.20
C TYR A 364 -0.68 -20.18 -6.09
N LEU A 365 0.53 -20.13 -5.52
CA LEU A 365 1.30 -21.31 -5.18
C LEU A 365 0.55 -22.21 -4.18
N GLU A 366 0.01 -21.62 -3.11
CA GLU A 366 -0.87 -22.31 -2.16
C GLU A 366 -2.07 -22.95 -2.89
N ALA A 367 -2.74 -22.18 -3.76
CA ALA A 367 -3.88 -22.66 -4.53
C ALA A 367 -3.52 -23.87 -5.42
N MET A 368 -2.41 -23.80 -6.16
CA MET A 368 -1.93 -24.92 -7.00
C MET A 368 -1.55 -26.14 -6.18
N SER A 369 -0.86 -25.95 -5.04
CA SER A 369 -0.44 -27.05 -4.15
C SER A 369 -1.62 -27.84 -3.55
N ASN A 370 -2.80 -27.22 -3.51
CA ASN A 370 -4.04 -27.87 -3.10
C ASN A 370 -4.78 -28.54 -4.28
N GLU A 371 -4.69 -27.98 -5.50
CA GLU A 371 -5.39 -28.52 -6.68
C GLU A 371 -4.68 -29.73 -7.32
N VAL A 372 -3.35 -29.82 -7.17
CA VAL A 372 -2.53 -30.97 -7.59
C VAL A 372 -1.58 -31.40 -6.46
N PRO A 373 -2.11 -31.96 -5.36
CA PRO A 373 -1.33 -32.24 -4.16
C PRO A 373 -0.24 -33.30 -4.32
N GLU A 374 -0.28 -34.08 -5.41
CA GLU A 374 0.65 -35.16 -5.76
C GLU A 374 1.98 -34.63 -6.34
N ALA A 375 1.99 -33.38 -6.82
CA ALA A 375 3.16 -32.75 -7.39
C ALA A 375 4.09 -32.17 -6.31
N SER A 376 5.39 -32.22 -6.58
CA SER A 376 6.41 -31.52 -5.79
C SER A 376 6.51 -30.08 -6.26
N PHE A 377 6.37 -29.14 -5.33
CA PHE A 377 6.46 -27.72 -5.62
C PHE A 377 7.82 -27.14 -5.24
N GLN A 378 8.33 -26.30 -6.13
CA GLN A 378 9.45 -25.41 -5.89
C GLN A 378 9.02 -24.00 -6.29
N PHE A 379 9.74 -22.98 -5.82
CA PHE A 379 9.48 -21.62 -6.24
C PHE A 379 10.73 -20.77 -6.22
N VAL A 380 10.71 -19.78 -7.10
CA VAL A 380 11.81 -18.84 -7.31
C VAL A 380 11.42 -17.48 -6.74
N GLU A 381 12.23 -16.87 -5.88
CA GLU A 381 11.98 -15.53 -5.33
C GLU A 381 13.22 -14.63 -5.28
N LEU A 382 13.00 -13.31 -5.27
CA LEU A 382 14.06 -12.30 -5.25
C LEU A 382 14.74 -12.15 -3.88
N GLY A 383 14.00 -12.41 -2.80
CA GLY A 383 14.48 -12.14 -1.45
C GLY A 383 14.00 -13.17 -0.43
N ARG A 384 14.90 -13.56 0.49
CA ARG A 384 14.66 -14.60 1.51
C ARG A 384 13.45 -14.29 2.41
N GLN A 385 13.24 -13.04 2.80
CA GLN A 385 12.09 -12.67 3.64
C GLN A 385 10.74 -12.91 2.93
N VAL A 386 10.70 -12.70 1.61
CA VAL A 386 9.50 -12.98 0.79
C VAL A 386 9.30 -14.49 0.73
N ALA A 387 10.36 -15.26 0.49
CA ALA A 387 10.31 -16.71 0.50
C ALA A 387 9.83 -17.29 1.84
N GLU A 388 10.30 -16.78 2.98
CA GLU A 388 9.82 -17.19 4.31
C GLU A 388 8.35 -16.87 4.55
N PHE A 389 7.85 -15.77 3.96
CA PHE A 389 6.43 -15.44 4.01
C PHE A 389 5.60 -16.41 3.16
N VAL A 390 6.05 -16.73 1.95
CA VAL A 390 5.45 -17.73 1.07
C VAL A 390 5.42 -19.08 1.78
N GLN A 391 6.54 -19.52 2.35
CA GLN A 391 6.67 -20.81 3.03
C GLN A 391 5.68 -20.98 4.18
N ARG A 392 5.49 -19.93 5.00
CA ARG A 392 4.52 -19.94 6.12
C ARG A 392 3.07 -20.04 5.68
N ARG A 393 2.78 -19.75 4.41
CA ARG A 393 1.45 -19.83 3.83
C ARG A 393 1.14 -21.22 3.26
N LEU A 394 2.16 -21.95 2.80
CA LEU A 394 1.94 -23.21 2.11
C LEU A 394 1.49 -24.31 3.09
N PRO A 395 0.54 -25.18 2.67
CA PRO A 395 0.10 -26.30 3.49
C PRO A 395 1.20 -27.37 3.64
N ARG A 396 2.11 -27.42 2.66
CA ARG A 396 3.25 -28.33 2.59
C ARG A 396 4.51 -27.54 2.19
N PRO A 397 5.68 -27.83 2.77
CA PRO A 397 6.92 -27.16 2.38
C PRO A 397 7.20 -27.27 0.87
N ALA A 398 7.58 -26.16 0.24
CA ALA A 398 8.14 -26.15 -1.11
C ALA A 398 9.63 -25.78 -1.06
N THR A 399 10.39 -26.14 -2.10
CA THR A 399 11.81 -25.79 -2.19
C THR A 399 11.95 -24.36 -2.70
N PHE A 400 12.65 -23.50 -1.95
CA PHE A 400 12.92 -22.11 -2.32
C PHE A 400 14.24 -22.00 -3.08
N HIS A 401 14.21 -21.24 -4.17
CA HIS A 401 15.36 -20.89 -5.00
C HIS A 401 15.46 -19.36 -5.14
N GLN A 402 16.65 -18.81 -4.99
CA GLN A 402 16.83 -17.36 -5.09
C GLN A 402 17.08 -16.95 -6.55
N TYR A 403 16.31 -15.99 -7.06
CA TYR A 403 16.59 -15.33 -8.35
C TYR A 403 17.52 -14.14 -8.12
N ALA A 404 18.81 -14.35 -8.35
CA ALA A 404 19.85 -13.38 -8.06
C ALA A 404 20.63 -13.01 -9.33
N MET A 405 21.21 -11.82 -9.32
CA MET A 405 22.11 -11.37 -10.37
C MET A 405 23.34 -12.30 -10.43
N THR A 406 23.68 -12.77 -11.63
CA THR A 406 24.86 -13.60 -11.88
C THR A 406 26.10 -12.73 -12.13
N ALA A 407 27.29 -13.29 -11.89
CA ALA A 407 28.56 -12.61 -12.17
C ALA A 407 28.75 -12.29 -13.67
N THR A 408 28.12 -13.07 -14.55
CA THR A 408 28.14 -12.92 -16.02
C THR A 408 27.13 -11.90 -16.55
N GLY A 409 26.34 -11.29 -15.66
CA GLY A 409 25.24 -10.39 -16.01
C GLY A 409 23.95 -11.14 -16.33
N GLY A 410 22.82 -10.56 -15.88
CA GLY A 410 21.51 -11.24 -15.88
C GLY A 410 21.17 -11.82 -14.52
N ALA A 411 19.94 -12.32 -14.34
CA ALA A 411 19.51 -12.97 -13.12
C ALA A 411 19.10 -14.43 -13.41
N SER A 412 19.41 -15.34 -12.48
CA SER A 412 19.11 -16.78 -12.59
C SER A 412 18.86 -17.37 -11.22
N SER A 413 18.18 -18.51 -11.18
CA SER A 413 18.09 -19.37 -10.00
C SER A 413 19.15 -20.49 -10.02
N ASP A 414 19.28 -21.19 -8.90
CA ASP A 414 20.12 -22.38 -8.71
C ASP A 414 19.41 -23.70 -9.11
N ILE A 415 18.20 -23.62 -9.68
CA ILE A 415 17.48 -24.78 -10.20
C ILE A 415 18.25 -25.37 -11.38
N ALA A 416 18.39 -26.71 -11.42
CA ALA A 416 19.06 -27.41 -12.51
C ALA A 416 18.30 -27.30 -13.85
N ASP A 417 19.04 -27.27 -14.95
CA ASP A 417 18.50 -27.29 -16.31
C ASP A 417 17.58 -28.51 -16.53
N ALA A 418 16.48 -28.31 -17.25
CA ALA A 418 15.57 -29.38 -17.64
C ALA A 418 15.11 -30.31 -16.48
N SER A 419 14.94 -29.75 -15.29
CA SER A 419 14.56 -30.50 -14.08
C SER A 419 13.05 -30.48 -13.78
N SER A 420 12.30 -29.56 -14.40
CA SER A 420 10.90 -29.29 -14.05
C SER A 420 9.92 -29.73 -15.14
N ASP A 421 8.77 -30.27 -14.74
CA ASP A 421 7.72 -30.71 -15.68
C ASP A 421 6.80 -29.54 -16.08
N ALA A 422 6.53 -28.63 -15.15
CA ALA A 422 5.78 -27.42 -15.41
C ALA A 422 6.35 -26.20 -14.67
N ALA A 423 6.13 -25.01 -15.24
CA ALA A 423 6.40 -23.74 -14.59
C ALA A 423 5.19 -22.83 -14.66
N THR A 424 5.02 -21.96 -13.68
CA THR A 424 3.92 -20.99 -13.64
C THR A 424 4.42 -19.57 -13.43
N LEU A 425 3.73 -18.62 -14.06
CA LEU A 425 4.02 -17.20 -13.96
C LEU A 425 2.69 -16.46 -13.88
N VAL A 426 2.25 -16.17 -12.65
CA VAL A 426 0.91 -15.63 -12.35
C VAL A 426 0.99 -14.14 -12.03
N PHE A 427 0.58 -13.31 -12.99
CA PHE A 427 0.59 -11.84 -12.94
C PHE A 427 1.98 -11.23 -12.66
N ARG A 428 3.05 -11.77 -13.27
CA ARG A 428 4.43 -11.28 -13.07
C ARG A 428 5.06 -10.58 -14.27
N LEU A 429 4.53 -10.69 -15.47
CA LEU A 429 5.12 -9.93 -16.58
C LEU A 429 4.77 -8.45 -16.45
N GLU A 430 3.63 -8.14 -15.85
CA GLU A 430 3.07 -6.79 -15.70
C GLU A 430 3.79 -5.94 -14.65
N ASN A 431 4.59 -6.55 -13.77
CA ASN A 431 5.27 -5.88 -12.66
C ASN A 431 6.81 -5.91 -12.79
N LEU A 432 7.33 -6.45 -13.90
CA LEU A 432 8.76 -6.52 -14.20
C LEU A 432 9.21 -5.47 -15.23
N PRO A 433 10.46 -4.99 -15.13
CA PRO A 433 11.11 -4.24 -16.20
C PRO A 433 11.14 -5.03 -17.51
N THR A 434 11.08 -4.36 -18.65
CA THR A 434 10.99 -5.01 -19.97
C THR A 434 12.11 -6.02 -20.22
N ALA A 435 13.35 -5.69 -19.84
CA ALA A 435 14.50 -6.59 -19.98
C ALA A 435 14.36 -7.85 -19.10
N GLU A 436 13.79 -7.71 -17.91
CA GLU A 436 13.62 -8.83 -16.97
C GLU A 436 12.48 -9.77 -17.36
N ARG A 437 11.48 -9.30 -18.13
CA ARG A 437 10.43 -10.18 -18.68
C ARG A 437 11.04 -11.29 -19.53
N ARG A 438 11.94 -10.93 -20.46
CA ARG A 438 12.61 -11.91 -21.34
C ARG A 438 13.55 -12.82 -20.56
N ARG A 439 14.31 -12.27 -19.60
CA ARG A 439 15.21 -13.05 -18.75
C ARG A 439 14.46 -14.08 -17.91
N LEU A 440 13.34 -13.71 -17.30
CA LEU A 440 12.53 -14.63 -16.50
C LEU A 440 11.87 -15.72 -17.37
N LEU A 441 11.44 -15.39 -18.60
CA LEU A 441 10.94 -16.39 -19.55
C LEU A 441 12.05 -17.33 -20.05
N ALA A 442 13.27 -16.81 -20.30
CA ALA A 442 14.43 -17.63 -20.62
C ALA A 442 14.78 -18.57 -19.46
N GLU A 443 14.69 -18.09 -18.21
CA GLU A 443 14.88 -18.91 -17.02
C GLU A 443 13.80 -20.01 -16.92
N ALA A 444 12.53 -19.65 -17.13
CA ALA A 444 11.44 -20.63 -17.20
C ALA A 444 11.72 -21.71 -18.26
N ARG A 445 12.22 -21.31 -19.42
CA ARG A 445 12.60 -22.23 -20.50
C ARG A 445 13.77 -23.10 -20.07
N ARG A 446 14.80 -22.57 -19.42
CA ARG A 446 15.99 -23.31 -18.98
C ARG A 446 15.61 -24.46 -18.05
N ILE A 447 14.81 -24.19 -17.02
CA ILE A 447 14.44 -25.16 -15.99
C ILE A 447 13.44 -26.22 -16.46
N LEU A 448 12.65 -25.93 -17.51
CA LEU A 448 11.66 -26.89 -18.05
C LEU A 448 12.33 -28.02 -18.84
N LYS A 449 11.84 -29.26 -18.66
CA LYS A 449 12.16 -30.41 -19.50
C LYS A 449 11.73 -30.15 -20.96
N PRO A 450 12.34 -30.81 -21.97
CA PRO A 450 11.78 -30.84 -23.32
C PRO A 450 10.32 -31.29 -23.29
N GLY A 451 9.40 -30.55 -23.92
CA GLY A 451 7.96 -30.80 -23.81
C GLY A 451 7.31 -30.34 -22.50
N GLY A 452 8.07 -29.76 -21.56
CA GLY A 452 7.57 -29.17 -20.33
C GLY A 452 6.71 -27.93 -20.59
N THR A 453 5.76 -27.67 -19.69
CA THR A 453 4.71 -26.66 -19.90
C THR A 453 4.91 -25.42 -19.05
N LEU A 454 4.85 -24.23 -19.66
CA LEU A 454 4.74 -22.94 -18.99
C LEU A 454 3.28 -22.48 -19.00
N VAL A 455 2.75 -22.13 -17.82
CA VAL A 455 1.43 -21.50 -17.67
C VAL A 455 1.60 -20.04 -17.26
N VAL A 456 1.20 -19.12 -18.14
CA VAL A 456 1.24 -17.67 -17.90
C VAL A 456 -0.17 -17.16 -17.65
N VAL A 457 -0.33 -16.39 -16.58
CA VAL A 457 -1.57 -15.65 -16.29
C VAL A 457 -1.25 -14.16 -16.29
N HIS A 458 -2.01 -13.37 -17.03
CA HIS A 458 -1.80 -11.93 -17.07
C HIS A 458 -3.13 -11.16 -17.16
N THR A 459 -3.07 -9.85 -16.89
CA THR A 459 -4.18 -8.94 -17.15
C THR A 459 -4.06 -8.32 -18.53
N ASN A 460 -5.15 -8.33 -19.27
CA ASN A 460 -5.26 -7.77 -20.60
C ASN A 460 -5.55 -6.27 -20.58
N VAL A 461 -4.69 -5.48 -21.24
CA VAL A 461 -4.90 -4.02 -21.41
C VAL A 461 -6.18 -3.69 -22.18
N ARG A 462 -6.63 -4.54 -23.12
CA ARG A 462 -7.86 -4.34 -23.90
C ARG A 462 -9.14 -4.75 -23.16
N SER A 463 -9.13 -4.78 -21.83
CA SER A 463 -10.27 -5.19 -21.01
C SER A 463 -10.93 -4.01 -20.30
N TYR A 464 -12.06 -4.25 -19.62
CA TYR A 464 -12.73 -3.23 -18.81
C TYR A 464 -11.83 -2.64 -17.72
N PHE A 465 -10.75 -3.32 -17.33
CA PHE A 465 -9.80 -2.84 -16.31
C PHE A 465 -9.31 -1.41 -16.61
N GLU A 466 -8.94 -1.13 -17.86
CA GLU A 466 -8.45 0.18 -18.27
C GLU A 466 -9.53 1.27 -18.26
N VAL A 467 -10.76 0.89 -18.59
CA VAL A 467 -11.93 1.79 -18.49
C VAL A 467 -12.17 2.20 -17.04
N PHE A 468 -12.15 1.24 -16.11
CA PHE A 468 -12.28 1.54 -14.67
C PHE A 468 -11.09 2.35 -14.14
N ARG A 469 -9.88 2.11 -14.66
CA ARG A 469 -8.68 2.90 -14.33
C ARG A 469 -8.87 4.37 -14.74
N ALA A 470 -9.34 4.62 -15.95
CA ALA A 470 -9.63 5.97 -16.44
C ALA A 470 -10.71 6.67 -15.59
N ILE A 471 -11.79 5.97 -15.24
CA ILE A 471 -12.85 6.52 -14.38
C ILE A 471 -12.31 6.89 -13.00
N ARG A 472 -11.50 6.01 -12.37
CA ARG A 472 -10.86 6.31 -11.06
C ARG A 472 -9.98 7.55 -11.11
N TRP A 473 -9.20 7.67 -12.19
CA TRP A 473 -8.36 8.83 -12.42
C TRP A 473 -9.18 10.12 -12.50
N LEU A 474 -10.31 10.09 -13.22
CA LEU A 474 -11.24 11.22 -13.36
C LEU A 474 -11.88 11.65 -12.02
N ILE A 475 -12.15 10.72 -11.11
CA ILE A 475 -12.71 11.02 -9.78
C ILE A 475 -11.65 11.38 -8.72
N GLY A 476 -10.43 11.70 -9.13
CA GLY A 476 -9.36 12.18 -8.26
C GLY A 476 -8.63 11.09 -7.46
N ARG A 477 -8.94 9.80 -7.69
CA ARG A 477 -8.20 8.68 -7.09
C ARG A 477 -7.00 8.33 -7.98
N ARG A 478 -5.92 9.10 -7.80
CA ARG A 478 -4.61 8.93 -8.47
C ARG A 478 -3.65 7.99 -7.72
N ASP A 479 -4.13 7.35 -6.65
CA ASP A 479 -3.35 6.52 -5.72
C ASP A 479 -3.05 5.11 -6.25
N VAL A 480 -1.97 4.51 -5.72
CA VAL A 480 -1.38 3.23 -6.13
C VAL A 480 -2.40 2.08 -6.14
N GLN A 481 -2.34 1.29 -7.22
CA GLN A 481 -3.27 0.30 -7.80
C GLN A 481 -3.78 -0.88 -6.91
N TYR A 482 -3.90 -0.75 -5.60
CA TYR A 482 -4.21 -1.90 -4.72
C TYR A 482 -5.67 -2.39 -4.80
N ALA A 483 -6.62 -1.47 -4.93
CA ALA A 483 -8.03 -1.77 -4.64
C ALA A 483 -8.75 -2.62 -5.71
N LEU A 484 -8.14 -2.77 -6.89
CA LEU A 484 -8.79 -3.42 -8.04
C LEU A 484 -8.00 -4.60 -8.59
N HIS A 485 -6.78 -4.90 -8.10
CA HIS A 485 -5.95 -5.94 -8.68
C HIS A 485 -6.25 -7.33 -8.11
N THR A 486 -6.12 -8.36 -8.94
CA THR A 486 -6.33 -9.77 -8.57
C THR A 486 -5.33 -10.24 -7.52
N ASP A 487 -4.05 -9.93 -7.70
CA ASP A 487 -3.05 -9.96 -6.63
C ASP A 487 -2.81 -8.52 -6.18
N PRO A 488 -3.27 -8.10 -4.99
CA PRO A 488 -3.08 -6.73 -4.48
C PRO A 488 -1.63 -6.42 -4.11
N SER A 489 -0.69 -7.36 -4.32
CA SER A 489 0.74 -7.19 -4.04
C SER A 489 1.58 -6.98 -5.29
N LEU A 490 0.94 -6.80 -6.45
CA LEU A 490 1.66 -6.33 -7.62
C LEU A 490 2.12 -4.90 -7.39
N GLY A 491 3.36 -4.67 -7.81
CA GLY A 491 4.05 -3.39 -7.91
C GLY A 491 3.27 -2.23 -8.51
N PRO A 492 4.01 -1.22 -9.00
CA PRO A 492 3.62 -0.61 -10.26
C PRO A 492 3.15 -1.70 -11.21
N PHE A 493 2.06 -1.42 -11.89
CA PHE A 493 1.41 -2.43 -12.69
C PHE A 493 1.02 -1.84 -14.03
N GLU A 494 1.50 -2.49 -15.08
CA GLU A 494 1.18 -2.18 -16.45
C GLU A 494 0.59 -3.42 -17.12
N ALA A 495 -0.72 -3.38 -17.34
CA ALA A 495 -1.40 -4.44 -18.06
C ALA A 495 -0.80 -4.59 -19.46
N LEU A 496 -0.66 -5.83 -19.91
CA LEU A 496 -0.09 -6.17 -21.22
C LEU A 496 -1.20 -6.65 -22.15
N SER A 497 -1.07 -6.40 -23.44
CA SER A 497 -1.93 -7.02 -24.44
C SER A 497 -1.60 -8.50 -24.62
N ASN A 498 -2.56 -9.26 -25.13
CA ASN A 498 -2.36 -10.69 -25.42
C ASN A 498 -1.27 -10.90 -26.48
N ASP A 499 -1.17 -9.96 -27.42
CA ASP A 499 -0.23 -10.01 -28.54
C ASP A 499 1.19 -9.84 -27.98
N GLU A 500 1.44 -8.81 -27.15
CA GLU A 500 2.72 -8.60 -26.48
C GLU A 500 3.18 -9.82 -25.64
N VAL A 501 2.28 -10.44 -24.88
CA VAL A 501 2.64 -11.64 -24.09
C VAL A 501 2.92 -12.84 -24.99
N SER A 502 2.17 -12.98 -26.09
CA SER A 502 2.39 -14.07 -27.05
C SER A 502 3.73 -13.92 -27.77
N ASP A 503 4.07 -12.70 -28.19
CA ASP A 503 5.33 -12.39 -28.86
C ASP A 503 6.49 -12.65 -27.90
N LEU A 504 6.41 -12.21 -26.65
CA LEU A 504 7.42 -12.50 -25.62
C LEU A 504 7.64 -14.01 -25.43
N LEU A 505 6.58 -14.82 -25.44
CA LEU A 505 6.67 -16.28 -25.30
C LEU A 505 7.35 -16.91 -26.51
N VAL A 506 6.96 -16.53 -27.73
CA VAL A 506 7.52 -17.07 -28.98
C VAL A 506 8.97 -16.64 -29.15
N GLU A 507 9.30 -15.37 -28.90
CA GLU A 507 10.68 -14.84 -28.88
C GLU A 507 11.55 -15.58 -27.87
N SER A 508 10.97 -15.99 -26.74
CA SER A 508 11.66 -16.79 -25.72
C SER A 508 11.71 -18.29 -26.05
N GLY A 509 11.27 -18.70 -27.25
CA GLY A 509 11.37 -20.06 -27.77
C GLY A 509 10.20 -20.98 -27.44
N PHE A 510 9.12 -20.50 -26.82
CA PHE A 510 7.97 -21.34 -26.51
C PHE A 510 6.99 -21.48 -27.68
N ARG A 511 6.37 -22.66 -27.79
CA ARG A 511 5.22 -22.89 -28.68
C ARG A 511 3.92 -22.76 -27.89
N ILE A 512 3.07 -21.80 -28.26
CA ILE A 512 1.78 -21.59 -27.61
C ILE A 512 0.80 -22.69 -28.03
N GLU A 513 0.19 -23.38 -27.06
CA GLU A 513 -0.80 -24.45 -27.33
C GLU A 513 -2.23 -24.00 -27.05
N HIS A 514 -2.44 -23.24 -25.98
CA HIS A 514 -3.78 -22.87 -25.55
C HIS A 514 -3.85 -21.42 -25.08
N ARG A 515 -4.96 -20.78 -25.42
CA ARG A 515 -5.30 -19.42 -24.97
C ARG A 515 -6.69 -19.45 -24.35
N HIS A 516 -6.82 -18.91 -23.16
CA HIS A 516 -8.10 -18.75 -22.47
C HIS A 516 -8.26 -17.35 -21.91
N GLY A 517 -9.51 -16.94 -21.70
CA GLY A 517 -9.83 -15.68 -21.04
C GLY A 517 -11.00 -15.86 -20.10
N ALA A 518 -10.86 -15.30 -18.90
CA ALA A 518 -11.97 -15.15 -17.97
C ALA A 518 -12.41 -13.69 -17.93
N PHE A 519 -13.72 -13.47 -17.99
CA PHE A 519 -14.36 -12.18 -17.78
C PHE A 519 -15.05 -12.15 -16.39
N PRO A 520 -14.29 -12.23 -15.28
CA PRO A 520 -14.89 -12.29 -13.94
C PRO A 520 -15.35 -10.90 -13.50
N LEU A 521 -16.54 -10.47 -13.92
CA LEU A 521 -17.18 -9.37 -13.20
C LEU A 521 -17.46 -9.81 -11.75
N PRO A 522 -17.30 -8.92 -10.76
CA PRO A 522 -17.58 -9.27 -9.37
C PRO A 522 -19.10 -9.50 -9.21
N PRO A 523 -19.53 -10.57 -8.52
CA PRO A 523 -20.94 -10.79 -8.20
C PRO A 523 -21.50 -9.65 -7.32
N PRO A 524 -22.83 -9.48 -7.21
CA PRO A 524 -23.43 -8.31 -6.58
C PRO A 524 -23.02 -8.08 -5.12
N ASP A 525 -22.82 -9.15 -4.36
CA ASP A 525 -22.32 -9.13 -2.98
C ASP A 525 -20.88 -8.59 -2.89
N GLU A 526 -20.00 -9.05 -3.78
CA GLU A 526 -18.63 -8.57 -3.88
C GLU A 526 -18.59 -7.11 -4.37
N ALA A 527 -19.42 -6.75 -5.36
CA ALA A 527 -19.53 -5.38 -5.86
C ALA A 527 -19.99 -4.42 -4.76
N LYS A 528 -21.00 -4.81 -3.96
CA LYS A 528 -21.51 -4.03 -2.81
C LYS A 528 -20.43 -3.80 -1.76
N HIS A 529 -19.61 -4.80 -1.47
CA HIS A 529 -18.48 -4.66 -0.56
C HIS A 529 -17.47 -3.60 -1.05
N ARG A 530 -17.14 -3.61 -2.35
CA ARG A 530 -16.12 -2.73 -2.95
C ARG A 530 -16.55 -1.27 -3.04
N VAL A 531 -17.83 -1.00 -3.21
CA VAL A 531 -18.37 0.36 -3.28
C VAL A 531 -18.67 0.97 -1.91
N ARG A 532 -18.61 0.19 -0.82
CA ARG A 532 -18.86 0.67 0.56
C ARG A 532 -17.91 1.79 0.99
N ALA A 533 -16.68 1.79 0.48
CA ALA A 533 -15.66 2.81 0.77
C ALA A 533 -15.66 3.98 -0.23
N LEU A 534 -16.64 4.03 -1.14
CA LEU A 534 -16.84 5.19 -2.00
C LEU A 534 -17.66 6.25 -1.25
N PRO A 535 -17.47 7.55 -1.56
CA PRO A 535 -18.24 8.62 -0.93
C PRO A 535 -19.75 8.36 -1.04
N ARG A 536 -20.55 8.79 -0.06
CA ARG A 536 -22.03 8.65 -0.07
C ARG A 536 -22.69 9.07 -1.40
N ALA A 537 -22.12 10.05 -2.10
CA ALA A 537 -22.58 10.51 -3.40
C ALA A 537 -22.53 9.45 -4.53
N VAL A 538 -21.69 8.42 -4.36
CA VAL A 538 -21.40 7.33 -5.32
C VAL A 538 -22.03 6.01 -4.84
N ALA A 539 -22.43 5.92 -3.56
CA ALA A 539 -23.07 4.73 -2.98
C ALA A 539 -24.32 4.22 -3.74
N PRO A 540 -25.17 5.07 -4.35
CA PRO A 540 -26.29 4.60 -5.18
C PRO A 540 -25.88 3.79 -6.42
N LEU A 541 -24.61 3.87 -6.86
CA LEU A 541 -24.10 3.11 -8.01
C LEU A 541 -23.86 1.63 -7.70
N ALA A 542 -23.97 1.20 -6.44
CA ALA A 542 -23.87 -0.20 -6.04
C ALA A 542 -24.92 -1.10 -6.71
N GLY A 543 -26.18 -0.63 -6.75
CA GLY A 543 -27.30 -1.36 -7.36
C GLY A 543 -27.14 -1.54 -8.88
N PRO A 544 -26.86 -0.47 -9.64
CA PRO A 544 -26.55 -0.55 -11.06
C PRO A 544 -25.41 -1.50 -11.42
N LEU A 545 -24.33 -1.58 -10.61
CA LEU A 545 -23.24 -2.53 -10.83
C LEU A 545 -23.69 -3.99 -10.65
N GLY A 546 -24.53 -4.27 -9.65
CA GLY A 546 -25.14 -5.60 -9.46
C GLY A 546 -26.01 -6.02 -10.65
N ARG A 547 -26.85 -5.10 -11.14
CA ARG A 547 -27.68 -5.35 -12.35
C ARG A 547 -26.83 -5.53 -13.62
N LEU A 548 -25.72 -4.80 -13.74
CA LEU A 548 -24.78 -4.97 -14.86
C LEU A 548 -24.12 -6.36 -14.81
N TYR A 549 -23.78 -6.86 -13.62
CA TYR A 549 -23.29 -8.24 -13.46
C TYR A 549 -24.35 -9.26 -13.92
N GLU A 550 -25.58 -9.16 -13.41
CA GLU A 550 -26.67 -10.09 -13.76
C GLU A 550 -26.95 -10.12 -15.27
N LEU A 551 -26.93 -8.94 -15.92
CA LEU A 551 -27.18 -8.81 -17.36
C LEU A 551 -26.04 -9.36 -18.22
N THR A 552 -24.81 -9.25 -17.74
CA THR A 552 -23.63 -9.69 -18.50
C THR A 552 -23.22 -11.13 -18.20
N ALA A 553 -23.57 -11.70 -17.04
CA ALA A 553 -23.16 -13.04 -16.62
C ALA A 553 -23.45 -14.14 -17.66
N PRO A 554 -24.65 -14.21 -18.29
CA PRO A 554 -24.91 -15.16 -19.37
C PRO A 554 -24.03 -14.93 -20.60
N LEU A 555 -23.56 -13.69 -20.81
CA LEU A 555 -22.75 -13.27 -21.94
C LEU A 555 -21.24 -13.40 -21.70
N HIS A 556 -20.79 -13.70 -20.48
CA HIS A 556 -19.36 -13.75 -20.14
C HIS A 556 -18.57 -14.71 -21.03
N ARG A 557 -19.19 -15.81 -21.50
CA ARG A 557 -18.58 -16.74 -22.47
C ARG A 557 -18.30 -16.08 -23.82
N PHE A 558 -19.15 -15.17 -24.26
CA PHE A 558 -19.00 -14.45 -25.53
C PHE A 558 -18.11 -13.21 -25.41
N LEU A 559 -18.00 -12.64 -24.20
CA LEU A 559 -17.13 -11.50 -23.88
C LEU A 559 -15.66 -11.90 -23.64
N ARG A 560 -15.30 -13.17 -23.87
CA ARG A 560 -13.92 -13.67 -23.74
C ARG A 560 -12.88 -12.84 -24.51
N PRO A 561 -13.13 -12.28 -25.71
CA PRO A 561 -12.17 -11.38 -26.36
C PRO A 561 -11.85 -10.10 -25.58
N PHE A 562 -12.69 -9.71 -24.63
CA PHE A 562 -12.50 -8.58 -23.72
C PHE A 562 -12.20 -9.01 -22.28
N ALA A 563 -11.93 -10.30 -22.07
CA ALA A 563 -11.55 -10.87 -20.77
C ALA A 563 -10.40 -10.08 -20.16
N ARG A 564 -10.58 -9.75 -18.88
CA ARG A 564 -9.57 -9.09 -18.06
C ARG A 564 -8.43 -10.05 -17.73
N VAL A 565 -8.77 -11.24 -17.22
CA VAL A 565 -7.77 -12.24 -16.85
C VAL A 565 -7.55 -13.17 -18.03
N ARG A 566 -6.30 -13.34 -18.41
CA ARG A 566 -5.85 -14.14 -19.54
C ARG A 566 -4.96 -15.26 -19.08
N PHE A 567 -5.07 -16.36 -19.79
CA PHE A 567 -4.28 -17.54 -19.55
C PHE A 567 -3.68 -18.01 -20.86
N ILE A 568 -2.39 -18.28 -20.84
CA ILE A 568 -1.66 -18.83 -21.97
C ILE A 568 -0.90 -20.05 -21.47
N THR A 569 -1.08 -21.17 -22.16
CA THR A 569 -0.29 -22.38 -21.93
C THR A 569 0.62 -22.57 -23.13
N ALA A 570 1.93 -22.69 -22.87
CA ALA A 570 2.95 -22.84 -23.89
C ALA A 570 3.94 -23.95 -23.50
N VAL A 571 4.53 -24.58 -24.51
CA VAL A 571 5.43 -25.74 -24.33
C VAL A 571 6.84 -25.39 -24.79
N LYS A 572 7.85 -25.93 -24.08
CA LYS A 572 9.26 -25.75 -24.40
C LYS A 572 9.66 -26.42 -25.71
#